data_AF-A0A369UVJ0-F1
#
_entry.id   AF-A0A369UVJ0-F1
#
_cell.length_a   1.000
_cell.length_b   1.000
_cell.length_c   1.000
_cell.angle_alpha   90.00
_cell.angle_beta   90.00
_cell.angle_gamma   90.00
#
_symmetry.space_group_name_H-M   'P 1'
#
loop_
_entity.id
_entity.type
_entity.pdbx_description
1 polymer ?
#
loop_
_entity_poly.entity_id
_entity_poly.type
_entity_poly.pdbx_seq_one_letter_code
_entity_poly.pdbx_strand_id
1 'polypeptide(L)'
;PLGVASRQAAERRYLRGRPGPAGTTGEQRVTATRQARAAERTTAARARAIAGDLRGIAGRITALTDLPAAARGPLDKLHAALAHDDAADLIAPLAATRPYLLPAHPDLAERLDDLTPP
;
A
#
# COMPACT_ATOMS: atom_id res chain seq x y z
N PRO A 1 33.30 -21.87 -32.29
CA PRO A 1 32.14 -21.71 -31.38
C PRO A 1 32.46 -22.19 -29.95
N LEU A 2 33.13 -21.36 -29.12
CA LEU A 2 33.49 -21.66 -27.71
C LEU A 2 33.70 -20.36 -26.90
N GLY A 3 32.66 -19.55 -26.67
CA GLY A 3 32.80 -18.21 -26.07
C GLY A 3 32.05 -17.92 -24.76
N VAL A 4 31.04 -18.73 -24.39
CA VAL A 4 30.14 -18.39 -23.27
C VAL A 4 30.48 -19.08 -21.95
N ALA A 5 31.05 -20.28 -21.99
CA ALA A 5 31.42 -21.02 -20.77
C ALA A 5 32.59 -20.37 -20.00
N SER A 6 33.56 -19.78 -20.71
CA SER A 6 34.73 -19.14 -20.10
C SER A 6 34.39 -17.81 -19.40
N ARG A 7 33.42 -17.05 -19.92
CA ARG A 7 32.89 -15.83 -19.28
C ARG A 7 32.12 -16.16 -17.99
N GLN A 8 31.29 -17.19 -18.02
CA GLN A 8 30.50 -17.62 -16.84
C GLN A 8 31.38 -18.18 -15.71
N ALA A 9 32.49 -18.85 -16.06
CA ALA A 9 33.48 -19.33 -15.10
C ALA A 9 34.30 -18.20 -14.46
N ALA A 10 34.65 -17.16 -15.24
CA ALA A 10 35.33 -15.97 -14.72
C ALA A 10 34.45 -15.14 -13.77
N GLU A 11 33.16 -15.01 -14.10
CA GLU A 11 32.20 -14.21 -13.32
C GLU A 11 31.84 -14.86 -11.98
N ARG A 12 31.77 -16.20 -11.94
CA ARG A 12 31.63 -16.96 -10.68
C ARG A 12 32.82 -16.83 -9.74
N ARG A 13 34.02 -16.53 -10.25
CA ARG A 13 35.24 -16.36 -9.44
C ARG A 13 35.33 -14.96 -8.83
N TYR A 14 34.88 -13.93 -9.55
CA TYR A 14 34.85 -12.53 -9.07
C TYR A 14 33.91 -12.34 -7.87
N LEU A 15 32.80 -13.07 -7.82
CA LEU A 15 31.79 -12.95 -6.76
C LEU A 15 32.13 -13.69 -5.46
N ARG A 16 33.16 -14.55 -5.44
CA ARG A 16 33.57 -15.30 -4.22
C ARG A 16 34.52 -14.54 -3.30
N GLY A 17 34.98 -13.35 -3.69
CA GLY A 17 36.08 -12.65 -3.03
C GLY A 17 35.74 -11.42 -2.20
N ARG A 18 34.45 -11.09 -1.96
CA ARG A 18 34.10 -9.87 -1.20
C ARG A 18 33.26 -10.18 0.04
N PRO A 19 33.85 -10.10 1.25
CA PRO A 19 33.09 -10.20 2.49
C PRO A 19 32.36 -8.87 2.72
N GLY A 20 31.06 -8.85 2.40
CA GLY A 20 30.09 -7.92 2.98
C GLY A 20 29.19 -8.67 3.96
N PRO A 21 28.53 -7.98 4.91
CA PRO A 21 27.60 -8.61 5.84
C PRO A 21 26.50 -9.36 5.08
N ALA A 22 26.15 -10.54 5.59
CA ALA A 22 25.40 -11.58 4.90
C ALA A 22 24.11 -11.10 4.20
N GLY A 23 24.11 -11.22 2.87
CA GLY A 23 23.00 -11.90 2.19
C GLY A 23 21.89 -11.09 1.53
N THR A 24 21.97 -9.76 1.40
CA THR A 24 21.21 -9.06 0.35
C THR A 24 22.17 -8.45 -0.67
N THR A 25 22.20 -8.96 -1.90
CA THR A 25 23.04 -8.36 -2.95
C THR A 25 22.50 -6.97 -3.29
N GLY A 26 23.37 -6.02 -3.64
CA GLY A 26 22.94 -4.65 -3.98
C GLY A 26 21.82 -4.60 -5.03
N GLU A 27 21.79 -5.57 -5.94
CA GLU A 27 20.74 -5.78 -6.95
C GLU A 27 19.39 -6.23 -6.35
N GLN A 28 19.39 -7.05 -5.29
CA GLN A 28 18.18 -7.42 -4.56
C GLN A 28 17.54 -6.21 -3.87
N ARG A 29 18.36 -5.26 -3.36
CA ARG A 29 17.83 -4.01 -2.78
C ARG A 29 17.20 -3.10 -3.84
N VAL A 30 17.85 -2.92 -4.98
CA VAL A 30 17.29 -2.15 -6.11
C VAL A 30 16.01 -2.78 -6.64
N THR A 31 15.98 -4.11 -6.74
CA THR A 31 14.80 -4.86 -7.18
C THR A 31 13.65 -4.72 -6.18
N ALA A 32 13.90 -4.86 -4.88
CA ALA A 32 12.90 -4.66 -3.83
C ALA A 32 12.32 -3.23 -3.86
N THR A 33 13.16 -2.21 -4.03
CA THR A 33 12.68 -0.81 -4.17
C THR A 33 11.88 -0.60 -5.46
N ARG A 34 12.28 -1.21 -6.58
CA ARG A 34 11.51 -1.13 -7.85
C ARG A 34 10.16 -1.82 -7.73
N GLN A 35 10.11 -2.98 -7.10
CA GLN A 35 8.87 -3.72 -6.83
C GLN A 35 7.94 -2.93 -5.90
N ALA A 36 8.47 -2.32 -4.83
CA ALA A 36 7.69 -1.48 -3.94
C ALA A 36 7.05 -0.29 -4.68
N ARG A 37 7.82 0.43 -5.52
CA ARG A 37 7.29 1.53 -6.33
C ARG A 37 6.28 1.06 -7.38
N ALA A 38 6.48 -0.13 -7.95
CA ALA A 38 5.54 -0.72 -8.89
C ALA A 38 4.21 -1.07 -8.19
N ALA A 39 4.29 -1.66 -6.99
CA ALA A 39 3.12 -1.97 -6.17
C ALA A 39 2.35 -0.68 -5.78
N GLU A 40 3.05 0.35 -5.32
CA GLU A 40 2.47 1.65 -4.96
C GLU A 40 1.72 2.29 -6.15
N ARG A 41 2.32 2.28 -7.35
CA ARG A 41 1.66 2.79 -8.57
C ARG A 41 0.42 1.99 -8.94
N THR A 42 0.47 0.66 -8.79
CA THR A 42 -0.69 -0.21 -9.04
C THR A 42 -1.81 0.09 -8.06
N THR A 43 -1.50 0.26 -6.78
CA THR A 43 -2.47 0.65 -5.75
C THR A 43 -3.09 2.00 -6.06
N ALA A 44 -2.28 3.01 -6.40
CA ALA A 44 -2.78 4.34 -6.75
C ALA A 44 -3.63 4.33 -8.04
N ALA A 45 -3.25 3.56 -9.05
CA ALA A 45 -4.04 3.41 -10.28
C ALA A 45 -5.39 2.74 -10.00
N ARG A 46 -5.41 1.68 -9.18
CA ARG A 46 -6.65 1.05 -8.72
C ARG A 46 -7.51 2.03 -7.95
N ALA A 47 -6.94 2.77 -6.98
CA ALA A 47 -7.66 3.75 -6.18
C ALA A 47 -8.36 4.80 -7.05
N ARG A 48 -7.67 5.29 -8.09
CA ARG A 48 -8.25 6.23 -9.06
C ARG A 48 -9.38 5.60 -9.88
N ALA A 49 -9.29 4.31 -10.21
CA ALA A 49 -10.36 3.59 -10.93
C ALA A 49 -11.63 3.42 -10.07
N ILE A 50 -11.49 3.23 -8.75
CA ILE A 50 -12.61 3.09 -7.79
C ILE A 50 -12.89 4.38 -6.99
N ALA A 51 -12.44 5.53 -7.50
CA ALA A 51 -12.44 6.79 -6.76
C ALA A 51 -13.82 7.23 -6.27
N GLY A 52 -14.87 6.98 -7.07
CA GLY A 52 -16.25 7.28 -6.70
C GLY A 52 -16.72 6.46 -5.50
N ASP A 53 -16.40 5.17 -5.48
CA ASP A 53 -16.76 4.28 -4.38
C ASP A 53 -16.03 4.64 -3.08
N LEU A 54 -14.74 4.97 -3.18
CA LEU A 54 -13.94 5.44 -2.04
C LEU A 54 -14.48 6.74 -1.44
N ARG A 55 -14.86 7.71 -2.29
CA ARG A 55 -15.47 8.97 -1.82
C ARG A 55 -16.86 8.74 -1.23
N GLY A 56 -17.65 7.85 -1.85
CA GLY A 56 -18.99 7.51 -1.36
C GLY A 56 -18.96 6.84 0.02
N ILE A 57 -18.05 5.89 0.25
CA ILE A 57 -17.93 5.25 1.57
C ILE A 57 -17.35 6.21 2.61
N ALA A 58 -16.37 7.05 2.24
CA ALA A 58 -15.83 8.08 3.12
C ALA A 58 -16.89 9.09 3.57
N GLY A 59 -17.77 9.52 2.65
CA GLY A 59 -18.93 10.36 2.97
C GLY A 59 -19.90 9.70 3.96
N ARG A 60 -20.20 8.41 3.79
CA ARG A 60 -21.03 7.67 4.76
C ARG A 60 -20.37 7.57 6.13
N ILE A 61 -19.09 7.23 6.20
CA ILE A 61 -18.35 7.09 7.46
C ILE A 61 -18.27 8.42 8.21
N THR A 62 -18.01 9.52 7.51
CA THR A 62 -17.92 10.87 8.14
C THR A 62 -19.28 11.42 8.60
N ALA A 63 -20.38 10.86 8.11
CA ALA A 63 -21.74 11.21 8.56
C ALA A 63 -22.19 10.42 9.82
N LEU A 64 -21.43 9.40 10.24
CA LEU A 64 -21.74 8.63 11.45
C LEU A 64 -21.57 9.51 12.70
N THR A 65 -22.54 9.45 13.60
CA THR A 65 -22.58 10.27 14.83
C THR A 65 -22.33 9.46 16.11
N ASP A 66 -22.26 8.14 15.98
CA ASP A 66 -22.20 7.17 17.07
C ASP A 66 -20.83 6.47 17.18
N LEU A 67 -19.82 6.96 16.46
CA LEU A 67 -18.46 6.44 16.56
C LEU A 67 -17.79 6.84 17.88
N PRO A 68 -16.94 5.97 18.47
CA PRO A 68 -16.26 6.26 19.72
C PRO A 68 -15.31 7.44 19.58
N ALA A 69 -15.07 8.17 20.67
CA ALA A 69 -14.20 9.37 20.66
C ALA A 69 -12.77 9.08 20.13
N ALA A 70 -12.27 7.85 20.29
CA ALA A 70 -10.99 7.41 19.74
C ALA A 70 -10.93 7.44 18.20
N ALA A 71 -12.07 7.40 17.51
CA ALA A 71 -12.16 7.50 16.05
C ALA A 71 -11.98 8.93 15.52
N ARG A 72 -11.99 9.95 16.39
CA ARG A 72 -11.99 11.37 15.97
C ARG A 72 -10.75 11.75 15.17
N GLY A 73 -9.55 11.33 15.60
CA GLY A 73 -8.32 11.58 14.86
C GLY A 73 -8.31 10.95 13.46
N PRO A 74 -8.64 9.66 13.31
CA PRO A 74 -8.87 9.03 12.00
C PRO A 74 -9.94 9.72 11.15
N LEU A 75 -11.07 10.15 11.74
CA LEU A 75 -12.12 10.88 11.03
C LEU A 75 -11.64 12.25 10.52
N ASP A 76 -10.86 12.98 11.30
CA ASP A 76 -10.29 14.27 10.88
C ASP A 76 -9.34 14.08 9.69
N LYS A 77 -8.53 13.03 9.70
CA LYS A 77 -7.66 12.66 8.55
C LYS A 77 -8.49 12.27 7.32
N LEU A 78 -9.58 11.52 7.52
CA LEU A 78 -10.49 11.15 6.43
C LEU A 78 -11.17 12.38 5.84
N HIS A 79 -11.60 13.32 6.68
CA HIS A 79 -12.20 14.59 6.26
C HIS A 79 -11.19 15.46 5.49
N ALA A 80 -9.95 15.52 5.96
CA ALA A 80 -8.87 16.19 5.24
C ALA A 80 -8.61 15.53 3.88
N ALA A 81 -8.52 14.20 3.82
CA ALA A 81 -8.29 13.45 2.57
C ALA A 81 -9.42 13.63 1.54
N LEU A 82 -10.67 13.81 1.98
CA LEU A 82 -11.79 14.12 1.09
C LEU A 82 -11.63 15.45 0.34
N ALA A 83 -10.86 16.41 0.90
CA ALA A 83 -10.55 17.67 0.24
C ALA A 83 -9.40 17.57 -0.79
N HIS A 84 -8.72 16.42 -0.88
CA HIS A 84 -7.64 16.19 -1.84
C HIS A 84 -8.16 15.63 -3.18
N ASP A 85 -7.42 15.93 -4.25
CA ASP A 85 -7.77 15.51 -5.61
C ASP A 85 -7.54 14.01 -5.84
N ASP A 86 -6.50 13.42 -5.24
CA ASP A 86 -6.13 12.02 -5.46
C ASP A 86 -6.90 11.07 -4.54
N ALA A 87 -7.63 10.13 -5.15
CA ALA A 87 -8.35 9.11 -4.40
C ALA A 87 -7.42 8.11 -3.67
N ALA A 88 -6.15 8.03 -4.08
CA ALA A 88 -5.16 7.22 -3.35
C ALA A 88 -4.96 7.71 -1.90
N ASP A 89 -5.13 9.02 -1.65
CA ASP A 89 -4.98 9.62 -0.33
C ASP A 89 -6.08 9.19 0.65
N LEU A 90 -7.19 8.63 0.14
CA LEU A 90 -8.29 8.10 0.96
C LEU A 90 -7.99 6.72 1.56
N ILE A 91 -7.07 5.94 0.98
CA ILE A 91 -6.84 4.55 1.39
C ILE A 91 -6.37 4.47 2.85
N ALA A 92 -5.32 5.22 3.19
CA ALA A 92 -4.75 5.19 4.54
C ALA A 92 -5.74 5.65 5.64
N PRO A 93 -6.44 6.78 5.52
CA PRO A 93 -7.42 7.19 6.52
C PRO A 93 -8.64 6.27 6.59
N LEU A 94 -9.11 5.72 5.46
CA LEU A 94 -10.19 4.73 5.47
C LEU A 94 -9.77 3.48 6.27
N ALA A 95 -8.60 2.91 5.98
CA ALA A 95 -8.06 1.77 6.71
C ALA A 95 -7.91 2.05 8.22
N ALA A 96 -7.54 3.28 8.58
CA ALA A 96 -7.43 3.71 9.97
C ALA A 96 -8.81 3.83 10.68
N THR A 97 -9.90 4.09 9.96
CA THR A 97 -11.26 4.12 10.55
C THR A 97 -11.86 2.73 10.78
N ARG A 98 -11.42 1.72 10.01
CA ARG A 98 -11.96 0.34 10.03
C ARG A 98 -12.15 -0.26 11.44
N PRO A 99 -11.17 -0.19 12.37
CA PRO A 99 -11.33 -0.84 13.68
C PRO A 99 -12.48 -0.27 14.51
N TYR A 100 -12.85 0.99 14.29
CA TYR A 100 -13.92 1.67 15.00
C TYR A 100 -15.31 1.40 14.42
N LEU A 101 -15.38 0.85 13.21
CA LEU A 101 -16.64 0.45 12.57
C LEU A 101 -17.11 -0.91 13.08
N LEU A 102 -16.19 -1.85 13.37
CA LEU A 102 -16.54 -3.23 13.75
C LEU A 102 -17.59 -3.37 14.87
N PRO A 103 -17.59 -2.55 15.95
CA PRO A 103 -18.55 -2.73 17.04
C PRO A 103 -20.00 -2.35 16.69
N ALA A 104 -20.20 -1.39 15.78
CA ALA A 104 -21.52 -0.77 15.53
C ALA A 104 -21.97 -0.84 14.07
N HIS A 105 -21.03 -0.89 13.12
CA HIS A 105 -21.22 -0.82 11.67
C HIS A 105 -20.39 -1.89 10.93
N PRO A 106 -20.58 -3.20 11.23
CA PRO A 106 -19.78 -4.27 10.64
C PRO A 106 -19.96 -4.39 9.11
N ASP A 107 -21.14 -4.05 8.59
CA ASP A 107 -21.44 -4.01 7.15
C ASP A 107 -20.64 -2.93 6.41
N LEU A 108 -20.43 -1.77 7.04
CA LEU A 108 -19.55 -0.73 6.49
C LEU A 108 -18.08 -1.15 6.53
N ALA A 109 -17.66 -1.91 7.54
CA ALA A 109 -16.31 -2.45 7.61
C ALA A 109 -16.05 -3.50 6.50
N GLU A 110 -17.01 -4.39 6.24
CA GLU A 110 -16.93 -5.37 5.17
C GLU A 110 -16.88 -4.70 3.79
N ARG A 111 -17.78 -3.74 3.54
CA ARG A 111 -17.77 -2.97 2.29
C ARG A 111 -16.48 -2.19 2.10
N LEU A 112 -15.86 -1.71 3.19
CA LEU A 112 -14.54 -1.08 3.12
C LEU A 112 -13.47 -2.10 2.69
N ASP A 113 -13.47 -3.30 3.26
CA ASP A 113 -12.51 -4.35 2.91
C ASP A 113 -12.59 -4.77 1.44
N ASP A 114 -13.80 -4.80 0.85
CA ASP A 114 -13.99 -5.07 -0.58
C ASP A 114 -13.30 -4.02 -1.48
N LEU A 115 -13.33 -2.76 -1.04
CA LEU A 115 -12.77 -1.63 -1.77
C LEU A 115 -11.25 -1.50 -1.54
N THR A 116 -10.80 -1.80 -0.33
CA THR A 116 -9.38 -1.73 0.09
C THR A 116 -8.91 -3.08 0.62
N PRO A 117 -8.73 -4.09 -0.27
CA PRO A 117 -8.20 -5.38 0.14
C PRO A 117 -6.78 -5.21 0.72
N PRO A 118 -6.38 -6.09 1.66
CA PRO A 118 -5.10 -6.01 2.37
C PRO A 118 -3.86 -6.17 1.49
#